data_AF-A0A1J6IFB4-F1
#
_entry.id   AF-A0A1J6IFB4-F1
#
_cell.length_a   1.000
_cell.length_b   1.000
_cell.length_c   1.000
_cell.angle_alpha   90.00
_cell.angle_beta   90.00
_cell.angle_gamma   90.00
#
_symmetry.space_group_name_H-M   'P 1'
#
loop_
_entity.id
_entity.type
_entity.pdbx_description
1 polymer ?
#
loop_
_entity_poly.entity_id
_entity_poly.type
_entity_poly.pdbx_seq_one_letter_code
_entity_poly.pdbx_strand_id
1 'polypeptide(L)'
;LTFCVKRLKNLNKVRLVHAEYIWTEPHSKRNKVKLKVQKEVLHGAILEQAYTVEYVIQDQMCESCTRVQANPDQWVAAVQLRQHVSHRWTFFYLEQLILKHDAVARAIRIKQRDQGIDIFFSNRSHAVMFVEFIGKVVPIQSRNDKQLVSHDTKSSIYNKYTFSVEICPVCREDLICPPPKVKDGLGNLGPLVICTKVSNNIGLLDPFTLRNCFLDAEHYWKASFKTLLSSRQLVEYIVLDVESCFF
;
A
#
# COMPACT_ATOMS: atom_id res chain seq x y z
N LEU A 1 26.29 -18.95 9.01
CA LEU A 1 27.78 -18.94 8.93
C LEU A 1 28.35 -17.60 8.49
N THR A 2 27.91 -17.02 7.35
CA THR A 2 28.43 -15.75 6.81
C THR A 2 28.47 -14.60 7.83
N PHE A 3 27.43 -14.46 8.65
CA PHE A 3 27.36 -13.45 9.72
C PHE A 3 28.50 -13.61 10.76
N CYS A 4 28.78 -14.83 11.19
CA CYS A 4 29.81 -15.12 12.20
C CYS A 4 31.22 -14.86 11.66
N VAL A 5 31.48 -15.30 10.42
CA VAL A 5 32.78 -15.10 9.75
C VAL A 5 33.06 -13.61 9.55
N LYS A 6 32.10 -12.81 9.07
CA LYS A 6 32.27 -11.36 8.88
C LYS A 6 32.57 -10.58 10.16
N ARG A 7 32.17 -11.09 11.33
CA ARG A 7 32.41 -10.45 12.64
C ARG A 7 33.82 -10.65 13.19
N LEU A 8 34.59 -11.60 12.66
CA LEU A 8 35.94 -11.89 13.13
C LEU A 8 36.91 -10.79 12.68
N LYS A 9 37.64 -10.24 13.64
CA LYS A 9 38.71 -9.27 13.38
C LYS A 9 39.89 -9.97 12.72
N ASN A 10 40.58 -9.29 11.81
CA ASN A 10 41.82 -9.73 11.16
C ASN A 10 41.74 -10.92 10.20
N LEU A 11 40.55 -11.36 9.77
CA LEU A 11 40.44 -12.36 8.70
C LEU A 11 41.05 -11.89 7.37
N ASN A 12 41.17 -10.58 7.12
CA ASN A 12 41.82 -10.07 5.90
C ASN A 12 43.31 -10.43 5.79
N LYS A 13 43.95 -10.88 6.89
CA LYS A 13 45.37 -11.26 6.91
C LYS A 13 45.60 -12.76 6.64
N VAL A 14 44.54 -13.54 6.49
CA VAL A 14 44.61 -15.01 6.47
C VAL A 14 43.61 -15.54 5.46
N ARG A 15 43.98 -16.54 4.66
CA ARG A 15 43.06 -17.15 3.70
C ARG A 15 42.17 -18.15 4.42
N LEU A 16 40.85 -17.93 4.41
CA LEU A 16 39.89 -18.90 4.92
C LEU A 16 39.76 -20.06 3.93
N VAL A 17 39.96 -21.29 4.39
CA VAL A 17 39.83 -22.51 3.58
C VAL A 17 38.47 -23.15 3.79
N HIS A 18 38.10 -23.31 5.06
CA HIS A 18 36.88 -24.01 5.43
C HIS A 18 36.30 -23.44 6.73
N ALA A 19 34.99 -23.49 6.87
CA ALA A 19 34.30 -23.13 8.10
C ALA A 19 33.17 -24.14 8.34
N GLU A 20 33.22 -24.83 9.47
CA GLU A 20 32.21 -25.80 9.88
C GLU A 20 31.56 -25.38 11.19
N TYR A 21 30.26 -25.59 11.29
CA TYR A 21 29.52 -25.39 12.53
C TYR A 21 29.68 -26.64 13.40
N ILE A 22 30.04 -26.45 14.67
CA ILE A 22 30.07 -27.52 15.66
C ILE A 22 28.74 -27.48 16.41
N TRP A 23 28.04 -28.62 16.41
CA TRP A 23 26.79 -28.75 17.15
C TRP A 23 27.01 -28.41 18.63
N THR A 24 26.09 -27.63 19.16
CA THR A 24 26.07 -27.13 20.53
C THR A 24 24.63 -27.20 21.02
N GLU A 25 24.46 -27.41 22.32
CA GLU A 25 23.13 -27.54 22.92
C GLU A 25 22.28 -26.28 22.65
N PRO A 26 21.02 -26.38 22.17
CA PRO A 26 20.19 -25.22 21.83
C PRO A 26 20.02 -24.21 22.98
N HIS A 27 19.99 -24.68 24.22
CA HIS A 27 19.81 -23.85 25.42
C HIS A 27 21.09 -23.18 25.92
N SER A 28 22.26 -23.57 25.38
CA SER A 28 23.55 -23.06 25.84
C SER A 28 23.79 -21.60 25.48
N LYS A 29 22.99 -21.04 24.55
CA LYS A 29 23.18 -19.71 23.95
C LYS A 29 24.61 -19.50 23.43
N ARG A 30 25.27 -20.58 23.01
CA ARG A 30 26.65 -20.59 22.54
C ARG A 30 26.71 -21.30 21.21
N ASN A 31 27.29 -20.64 20.22
CA ASN A 31 27.52 -21.21 18.90
C ASN A 31 29.02 -21.45 18.73
N LYS A 32 29.44 -22.66 18.40
CA LYS A 32 30.84 -22.98 18.11
C LYS A 32 31.06 -23.13 16.61
N VAL A 33 32.07 -22.45 16.08
CA VAL A 33 32.44 -22.52 14.66
C VAL A 33 33.91 -22.87 14.58
N LYS A 34 34.23 -23.95 13.86
CA LYS A 34 35.61 -24.33 13.58
C LYS A 34 36.01 -23.78 12.22
N LEU A 35 37.12 -23.07 12.20
CA LEU A 35 37.67 -22.41 11.02
C LEU A 35 38.99 -23.07 10.66
N LYS A 36 39.17 -23.41 9.39
CA LYS A 36 40.47 -23.77 8.83
C LYS A 36 41.01 -22.56 8.07
N VAL A 37 42.15 -22.06 8.52
CA VAL A 37 42.81 -20.88 7.95
C VAL A 37 44.20 -21.26 7.46
N GLN A 38 44.56 -20.70 6.31
CA GLN A 38 45.87 -20.83 5.69
C GLN A 38 46.61 -19.49 5.73
N LYS A 39 47.84 -19.53 6.22
CA LYS A 39 48.75 -18.39 6.19
C LYS A 39 50.09 -18.81 5.62
N GLU A 40 50.65 -17.96 4.77
CA GLU A 40 52.04 -18.12 4.33
C GLU A 40 52.98 -17.70 5.46
N VAL A 41 53.93 -18.58 5.76
CA VAL A 41 54.99 -18.39 6.75
C VAL A 41 56.32 -18.17 6.00
N LEU A 42 57.41 -17.92 6.73
CA LEU A 42 58.75 -17.69 6.20
C LEU A 42 59.10 -18.67 5.05
N HIS A 43 59.56 -18.13 3.92
CA HIS A 43 60.04 -18.84 2.73
C HIS A 43 58.97 -19.67 1.99
N GLY A 44 57.76 -19.15 1.82
CA GLY A 44 56.75 -19.77 0.94
C GLY A 44 56.04 -21.01 1.51
N ALA A 45 56.32 -21.36 2.77
CA ALA A 45 55.65 -22.47 3.44
C ALA A 45 54.21 -22.07 3.82
N ILE A 46 53.22 -22.76 3.28
CA ILE A 46 51.79 -22.54 3.61
C ILE A 46 51.45 -23.39 4.83
N LEU A 47 51.02 -22.74 5.91
CA LEU A 47 50.61 -23.40 7.14
C LEU A 47 49.09 -23.35 7.29
N GLU A 48 48.46 -24.52 7.40
CA GLU A 48 47.03 -24.67 7.64
C GLU A 48 46.78 -25.00 9.13
N GLN A 49 45.93 -24.21 9.78
CA GLN A 49 45.54 -24.42 11.17
C GLN A 49 44.02 -24.42 11.32
N ALA A 50 43.54 -25.33 12.16
CA ALA A 50 42.16 -25.37 12.59
C ALA A 50 42.01 -24.66 13.95
N TYR A 51 41.11 -23.69 14.03
CA TYR A 51 40.81 -22.96 15.26
C TYR A 51 39.31 -22.98 15.53
N THR A 52 38.92 -23.14 16.80
CA THR A 52 37.51 -23.14 17.21
C THR A 52 37.16 -21.82 17.87
N VAL A 53 36.17 -21.10 17.32
CA VAL A 53 35.64 -19.85 17.87
C VAL A 53 34.31 -20.14 18.56
N GLU A 54 34.16 -19.66 19.79
CA GLU A 54 32.90 -19.69 20.52
C GLU A 54 32.23 -18.31 20.50
N TYR A 55 30.97 -18.25 20.07
CA TYR A 55 30.14 -17.05 20.07
C TYR A 55 29.07 -17.17 21.14
N VAL A 56 29.01 -16.18 22.04
CA VAL A 56 27.94 -16.07 23.04
C VAL A 56 26.79 -15.25 22.46
N ILE A 57 25.58 -15.81 22.50
CA ILE A 57 24.35 -15.14 22.08
C ILE A 57 23.82 -14.36 23.29
N GLN A 58 23.63 -13.06 23.10
CA GLN A 58 22.92 -12.21 24.05
C GLN A 58 21.57 -11.86 23.45
N ASP A 59 20.50 -12.13 24.20
CA ASP A 59 19.16 -11.75 23.81
C ASP A 59 19.02 -10.24 23.99
N GLN A 60 18.69 -9.55 22.91
CA GLN A 60 18.37 -8.13 22.92
C GLN A 60 17.09 -7.94 22.13
N MET A 61 16.26 -6.99 22.57
CA MET A 61 15.09 -6.60 21.80
C MET A 61 15.53 -5.82 20.57
N CYS A 62 14.92 -6.17 19.44
CA CYS A 62 15.15 -5.48 18.19
C CYS A 62 14.63 -4.05 18.28
N GLU A 63 15.25 -3.06 17.60
CA GLU A 63 14.80 -1.67 17.69
C GLU A 63 13.32 -1.48 17.32
N SER A 64 12.81 -2.22 16.32
CA SER A 64 11.39 -2.18 15.97
C SER A 64 10.49 -2.74 17.08
N CYS A 65 10.91 -3.83 17.73
CA CYS A 65 10.24 -4.44 18.88
C CYS A 65 10.18 -3.46 20.06
N THR A 66 11.31 -2.82 20.36
CA THR A 66 11.44 -1.82 21.43
C THR A 66 10.54 -0.61 21.16
N ARG A 67 10.47 -0.14 19.91
CA ARG A 67 9.56 0.96 19.52
C ARG A 67 8.09 0.59 19.70
N VAL A 68 7.69 -0.62 19.30
CA VAL A 68 6.33 -1.13 19.47
C VAL A 68 5.97 -1.28 20.96
N GLN A 69 6.91 -1.73 21.80
CA GLN A 69 6.68 -1.76 23.25
C GLN A 69 6.60 -0.36 23.88
N ALA A 70 7.44 0.57 23.45
CA ALA A 70 7.43 1.94 23.97
C ALA A 70 6.15 2.69 23.60
N ASN A 71 5.70 2.57 22.35
CA ASN A 71 4.45 3.13 21.87
C ASN A 71 3.82 2.21 20.81
N PRO A 72 2.90 1.32 21.17
CA PRO A 72 2.28 0.39 20.22
C PRO A 72 1.46 1.11 19.15
N ASP A 73 1.00 2.32 19.45
CA ASP A 73 0.21 3.18 18.57
C ASP A 73 1.07 4.07 17.64
N GLN A 74 2.39 3.95 17.70
CA GLN A 74 3.29 4.76 16.88
C GLN A 74 3.22 4.33 15.42
N TRP A 75 2.74 5.24 14.57
CA TRP A 75 2.68 5.07 13.12
C TRP A 75 3.65 6.02 12.42
N VAL A 76 4.10 5.59 11.24
CA VAL A 76 4.97 6.38 10.36
C VAL A 76 4.19 6.92 9.18
N ALA A 77 3.27 6.13 8.64
CA ALA A 77 2.41 6.53 7.52
C ALA A 77 0.93 6.36 7.85
N ALA A 78 0.11 7.31 7.43
CA ALA A 78 -1.35 7.24 7.52
C ALA A 78 -1.95 7.44 6.12
N VAL A 79 -2.93 6.62 5.77
CA VAL A 79 -3.74 6.76 4.56
C VAL A 79 -5.14 7.18 4.99
N GLN A 80 -5.55 8.36 4.58
CA GLN A 80 -6.86 8.94 4.85
C GLN A 80 -7.71 8.79 3.60
N LEU A 81 -8.60 7.80 3.60
CA LEU A 81 -9.49 7.53 2.49
C LEU A 81 -10.81 8.25 2.72
N ARG A 82 -11.26 9.07 1.78
CA ARG A 82 -12.50 9.84 1.88
C ARG A 82 -13.34 9.73 0.60
N GLN A 83 -14.65 9.71 0.79
CA GLN A 83 -15.62 9.82 -0.30
C GLN A 83 -16.76 10.76 0.08
N HIS A 84 -16.85 11.90 -0.61
CA HIS A 84 -17.84 12.95 -0.34
C HIS A 84 -19.16 12.69 -1.09
N VAL A 85 -19.95 11.72 -0.63
CA VAL A 85 -21.23 11.34 -1.25
C VAL A 85 -22.31 11.09 -0.18
N SER A 86 -23.57 11.30 -0.55
CA SER A 86 -24.75 11.04 0.30
C SER A 86 -24.95 9.57 0.65
N HIS A 87 -24.50 8.66 -0.21
CA HIS A 87 -24.59 7.21 -0.07
C HIS A 87 -23.20 6.59 -0.36
N ARG A 88 -22.85 5.52 0.35
CA ARG A 88 -21.47 5.00 0.43
C ARG A 88 -21.29 3.65 -0.27
N TRP A 89 -22.02 3.40 -1.36
CA TRP A 89 -22.06 2.07 -2.00
C TRP A 89 -20.71 1.63 -2.56
N THR A 90 -20.03 2.52 -3.31
CA THR A 90 -18.67 2.30 -3.79
C THR A 90 -17.68 2.08 -2.65
N PHE A 91 -17.87 2.78 -1.54
CA PHE A 91 -17.02 2.63 -0.35
C PHE A 91 -17.21 1.25 0.31
N PHE A 92 -18.46 0.79 0.50
CA PHE A 92 -18.74 -0.54 1.04
C PHE A 92 -18.23 -1.65 0.11
N TYR A 93 -18.37 -1.48 -1.20
CA TYR A 93 -17.78 -2.38 -2.18
C TYR A 93 -16.25 -2.46 -2.06
N LEU A 94 -15.60 -1.30 -1.89
CA LEU A 94 -14.16 -1.23 -1.68
C LEU A 94 -13.73 -1.90 -0.37
N GLU A 95 -14.47 -1.73 0.73
CA GLU A 95 -14.19 -2.43 2.00
C GLU A 95 -14.24 -3.96 1.83
N GLN A 96 -15.25 -4.47 1.12
CA GLN A 96 -15.34 -5.90 0.82
C GLN A 96 -14.15 -6.40 -0.02
N LEU A 97 -13.71 -5.62 -1.00
CA LEU A 97 -12.53 -5.96 -1.79
C LEU A 97 -11.23 -5.91 -0.99
N ILE A 98 -11.11 -4.95 -0.08
CA ILE A 98 -9.97 -4.85 0.84
C ILE A 98 -9.88 -6.11 1.71
N LEU A 99 -11.00 -6.58 2.25
CA LEU A 99 -11.06 -7.82 3.03
C LEU A 99 -10.75 -9.05 2.18
N LYS A 100 -11.31 -9.13 0.97
CA LYS A 100 -11.11 -10.25 0.04
C LYS A 100 -9.65 -10.43 -0.38
N HIS A 101 -8.93 -9.33 -0.60
CA HIS A 101 -7.53 -9.35 -1.04
C HIS A 101 -6.53 -9.23 0.12
N ASP A 102 -6.99 -9.18 1.36
CA ASP A 102 -6.18 -8.97 2.56
C ASP A 102 -5.21 -7.77 2.43
N ALA A 103 -5.69 -6.69 1.80
CA ALA A 103 -4.85 -5.54 1.43
C ALA A 103 -4.36 -4.73 2.65
N VAL A 104 -4.91 -5.00 3.83
CA VAL A 104 -4.70 -4.26 5.08
C VAL A 104 -4.04 -5.12 6.17
N ALA A 105 -3.56 -6.34 5.86
CA ALA A 105 -2.87 -7.22 6.82
C ALA A 105 -1.71 -6.58 7.60
N ARG A 106 -1.03 -5.59 7.01
CA ARG A 106 0.12 -4.89 7.62
C ARG A 106 -0.24 -3.57 8.29
N ALA A 107 -1.53 -3.25 8.40
CA ALA A 107 -1.96 -2.07 9.12
C ALA A 107 -1.86 -2.29 10.63
N ILE A 108 -1.42 -1.26 11.33
CA ILE A 108 -1.38 -1.23 12.80
C ILE A 108 -2.79 -1.03 13.34
N ARG A 109 -3.51 -0.10 12.70
CA ARG A 109 -4.80 0.39 13.20
C ARG A 109 -5.65 0.93 12.06
N ILE A 110 -6.95 0.73 12.19
CA ILE A 110 -7.97 1.30 11.31
C ILE A 110 -8.90 2.13 12.20
N LYS A 111 -9.11 3.39 11.86
CA LYS A 111 -10.06 4.29 12.53
C LYS A 111 -11.13 4.73 11.55
N GLN A 112 -12.38 4.48 11.88
CA GLN A 112 -13.48 5.05 11.12
C GLN A 112 -13.59 6.56 11.39
N ARG A 113 -13.85 7.32 10.34
CA ARG A 113 -14.05 8.77 10.39
C ARG A 113 -15.32 9.12 9.63
N ASP A 114 -15.76 10.36 9.75
CA ASP A 114 -16.85 10.80 8.90
C ASP A 114 -16.43 10.74 7.43
N GLN A 115 -17.33 10.22 6.59
CA GLN A 115 -17.14 10.08 5.15
C GLN A 115 -15.89 9.26 4.72
N GLY A 116 -15.38 8.38 5.58
CA GLY A 116 -14.33 7.44 5.21
C GLY A 116 -13.57 6.76 6.36
N ILE A 117 -12.34 6.34 6.11
CA ILE A 117 -11.50 5.61 7.06
C ILE A 117 -10.05 6.10 7.05
N ASP A 118 -9.40 6.03 8.21
CA ASP A 118 -7.97 6.27 8.36
C ASP A 118 -7.26 4.96 8.68
N ILE A 119 -6.28 4.59 7.86
CA ILE A 119 -5.50 3.37 8.02
C ILE A 119 -4.05 3.75 8.33
N PHE A 120 -3.51 3.18 9.41
CA PHE A 120 -2.17 3.50 9.91
C PHE A 120 -1.19 2.37 9.64
N PHE A 121 0.00 2.72 9.15
CA PHE A 121 1.07 1.80 8.78
C PHE A 121 2.38 2.12 9.50
N SER A 122 3.15 1.07 9.80
CA SER A 122 4.49 1.16 10.40
C SER A 122 5.55 1.62 9.41
N ASN A 123 5.40 1.27 8.12
CA ASN A 123 6.32 1.63 7.06
C ASN A 123 5.61 2.42 5.96
N ARG A 124 6.29 3.42 5.41
CA ARG A 124 5.80 4.20 4.26
C ARG A 124 5.50 3.32 3.04
N SER A 125 6.35 2.33 2.76
CA SER A 125 6.18 1.47 1.58
C SER A 125 4.87 0.69 1.61
N HIS A 126 4.39 0.27 2.78
CA HIS A 126 3.10 -0.40 2.91
C HIS A 126 1.92 0.53 2.58
N ALA A 127 2.00 1.79 3.01
CA ALA A 127 0.99 2.79 2.65
C ALA A 127 0.97 3.06 1.14
N VAL A 128 2.13 3.17 0.48
CA VAL A 128 2.20 3.39 -0.98
C VAL A 128 1.58 2.21 -1.75
N MET A 129 1.93 0.97 -1.41
CA MET A 129 1.33 -0.21 -2.04
C MET A 129 -0.20 -0.26 -1.85
N PHE A 130 -0.70 0.18 -0.69
CA PHE A 130 -2.13 0.24 -0.43
C PHE A 130 -2.83 1.31 -1.28
N VAL A 131 -2.24 2.49 -1.45
CA VAL A 131 -2.77 3.53 -2.34
C VAL A 131 -2.78 3.05 -3.80
N GLU A 132 -1.72 2.38 -4.25
CA GLU A 132 -1.66 1.77 -5.58
C GLU A 132 -2.72 0.68 -5.78
N PHE A 133 -3.00 -0.13 -4.74
CA PHE A 133 -4.08 -1.10 -4.77
C PHE A 133 -5.44 -0.42 -4.97
N ILE A 134 -5.75 0.63 -4.20
CA ILE A 134 -7.01 1.35 -4.34
C ILE A 134 -7.13 1.94 -5.75
N GLY A 135 -6.06 2.55 -6.28
CA GLY A 135 -6.06 3.14 -7.63
C GLY A 135 -6.32 2.15 -8.77
N LYS A 136 -6.09 0.85 -8.56
CA LYS A 136 -6.45 -0.20 -9.54
C LYS A 136 -7.94 -0.56 -9.50
N VAL A 137 -8.61 -0.30 -8.39
CA VAL A 137 -9.98 -0.75 -8.13
C VAL A 137 -11.00 0.37 -8.32
N VAL A 138 -10.65 1.61 -7.95
CA VAL A 138 -11.55 2.77 -7.92
C VAL A 138 -10.80 4.02 -8.43
N PRO A 139 -11.44 4.96 -9.18
CA PRO A 139 -10.82 6.23 -9.52
C PRO A 139 -10.56 7.06 -8.26
N ILE A 140 -9.29 7.39 -8.03
CA ILE A 140 -8.86 8.19 -6.88
C ILE A 140 -8.02 9.39 -7.31
N GLN A 141 -7.96 10.38 -6.43
CA GLN A 141 -6.92 11.39 -6.41
C GLN A 141 -6.15 11.25 -5.10
N SER A 142 -4.82 11.14 -5.19
CA SER A 142 -3.95 11.02 -4.03
C SER A 142 -3.06 12.24 -3.88
N ARG A 143 -2.98 12.78 -2.66
CA ARG A 143 -2.01 13.81 -2.25
C ARG A 143 -1.14 13.26 -1.12
N ASN A 144 0.15 13.55 -1.17
CA ASN A 144 1.12 13.13 -0.17
C ASN A 144 1.73 14.33 0.58
N ASP A 145 1.57 14.33 1.89
CA ASP A 145 2.16 15.34 2.77
C ASP A 145 3.18 14.70 3.72
N LYS A 146 4.22 15.46 4.06
CA LYS A 146 5.30 15.05 4.96
C LYS A 146 5.35 16.01 6.14
N GLN A 147 5.29 15.47 7.35
CA GLN A 147 5.45 16.22 8.58
C GLN A 147 6.73 15.79 9.28
N LEU A 148 7.64 16.72 9.50
CA LEU A 148 8.83 16.50 10.32
C LEU A 148 8.40 16.46 11.79
N VAL A 149 8.69 15.36 12.49
CA VAL A 149 8.34 15.21 13.92
C VAL A 149 9.53 15.43 14.81
N SER A 150 10.72 14.99 14.40
CA SER A 150 11.95 15.27 15.14
C SER A 150 13.14 15.41 14.21
N HIS A 151 14.05 16.28 14.60
CA HIS A 151 15.35 16.47 13.99
C HIS A 151 16.41 16.03 15.00
N ASP A 152 16.98 14.84 14.80
CA ASP A 152 18.11 14.36 15.60
C ASP A 152 19.41 14.57 14.81
N THR A 153 20.42 15.13 15.47
CA THR A 153 21.70 15.53 14.84
C THR A 153 22.62 14.34 14.55
N LYS A 154 22.33 13.14 15.07
CA LYS A 154 23.17 11.94 14.91
C LYS A 154 22.56 10.80 14.09
N SER A 155 21.23 10.71 13.95
CA SER A 155 20.59 9.65 13.16
C SER A 155 19.19 10.04 12.69
N SER A 156 18.99 9.95 11.37
CA SER A 156 17.74 9.89 10.62
C SER A 156 16.50 10.63 11.18
N ILE A 157 16.34 11.86 10.69
CA ILE A 157 15.09 12.61 10.47
C ILE A 157 13.82 11.71 10.55
N TYR A 158 13.03 11.85 11.62
CA TYR A 158 11.77 11.11 11.77
C TYR A 158 10.64 11.90 11.12
N ASN A 159 10.22 11.46 9.94
CA ASN A 159 9.10 12.04 9.20
C ASN A 159 7.85 11.18 9.35
N LYS A 160 6.73 11.82 9.67
CA LYS A 160 5.39 11.23 9.46
C LYS A 160 4.92 11.54 8.05
N TYR A 161 4.29 10.55 7.43
CA TYR A 161 3.75 10.64 6.08
C TYR A 161 2.23 10.53 6.15
N THR A 162 1.54 11.45 5.48
CA THR A 162 0.10 11.42 5.35
C THR A 162 -0.25 11.33 3.88
N PHE A 163 -1.05 10.35 3.51
CA PHE A 163 -1.59 10.17 2.17
C PHE A 163 -3.09 10.48 2.24
N SER A 164 -3.49 11.62 1.69
CA SER A 164 -4.90 11.96 1.52
C SER A 164 -5.37 11.36 0.20
N VAL A 165 -6.34 10.45 0.26
CA VAL A 165 -6.88 9.75 -0.90
C VAL A 165 -8.37 10.06 -0.99
N GLU A 166 -8.75 10.78 -2.04
CA GLU A 166 -10.13 11.11 -2.33
C GLU A 166 -10.65 10.18 -3.44
N ILE A 167 -11.76 9.50 -3.17
CA ILE A 167 -12.49 8.70 -4.14
C ILE A 167 -13.44 9.62 -4.92
N CYS A 168 -13.58 9.38 -6.23
CA CYS A 168 -14.55 10.08 -7.05
C CYS A 168 -15.97 10.08 -6.40
N PRO A 169 -16.62 11.25 -6.25
CA PRO A 169 -17.96 11.37 -5.67
C PRO A 169 -19.08 10.98 -6.65
N VAL A 170 -18.90 9.88 -7.39
CA VAL A 170 -19.87 9.31 -8.32
C VAL A 170 -20.04 7.83 -7.98
N CYS A 171 -21.28 7.39 -7.81
CA CYS A 171 -21.61 5.99 -7.57
C CYS A 171 -22.31 5.38 -8.79
N ARG A 172 -22.44 4.05 -8.75
CA ARG A 172 -23.26 3.30 -9.69
C ARG A 172 -24.72 3.75 -9.60
N GLU A 173 -25.38 3.81 -10.75
CA GLU A 173 -26.79 4.19 -10.95
C GLU A 173 -27.12 5.65 -10.60
N ASP A 174 -26.11 6.51 -10.46
CA ASP A 174 -26.33 7.95 -10.33
C ASP A 174 -26.56 8.60 -11.70
N LEU A 175 -27.46 9.59 -11.71
CA LEU A 175 -27.71 10.45 -12.87
C LEU A 175 -26.74 11.64 -12.85
N ILE A 176 -26.09 11.89 -13.98
CA ILE A 176 -25.01 12.87 -14.10
C ILE A 176 -25.30 13.81 -15.26
N CYS A 177 -25.02 15.10 -15.03
CA CYS A 177 -24.98 16.12 -16.07
C CYS A 177 -23.51 16.55 -16.25
N PRO A 178 -22.77 15.96 -17.21
CA PRO A 178 -21.35 16.27 -17.39
C PRO A 178 -21.17 17.70 -17.94
N PRO A 179 -20.09 18.41 -17.55
CA PRO A 179 -19.76 19.70 -18.13
C PRO A 179 -19.55 19.61 -19.64
N PRO A 180 -19.83 20.68 -20.42
CA PRO A 180 -19.68 20.68 -21.88
C PRO A 180 -18.30 20.19 -22.35
N LYS A 181 -17.23 20.62 -21.67
CA LYS A 181 -15.86 20.18 -21.97
C LYS A 181 -15.66 18.67 -21.91
N VAL A 182 -16.28 18.00 -20.93
CA VAL A 182 -16.20 16.55 -20.74
C VAL A 182 -17.05 15.84 -21.80
N LYS A 183 -18.25 16.37 -22.05
CA LYS A 183 -19.16 15.88 -23.08
C LYS A 183 -18.51 15.90 -24.48
N ASP A 184 -17.90 17.01 -24.85
CA ASP A 184 -17.27 17.18 -26.17
C ASP A 184 -16.06 16.25 -26.32
N GLY A 185 -15.26 16.11 -25.25
CA GLY A 185 -14.12 15.20 -25.21
C GLY A 185 -14.49 13.71 -25.27
N LEU A 186 -15.70 13.34 -24.84
CA LEU A 186 -16.24 11.98 -24.87
C LEU A 186 -17.06 11.68 -26.15
N GLY A 187 -16.88 12.46 -27.23
CA GLY A 187 -17.54 12.21 -28.50
C GLY A 187 -18.96 12.73 -28.58
N ASN A 188 -19.21 13.90 -27.97
CA ASN A 188 -20.51 14.60 -27.95
C ASN A 188 -21.63 13.74 -27.35
N LEU A 189 -21.41 13.24 -26.14
CA LEU A 189 -22.43 12.52 -25.37
C LEU A 189 -23.71 13.35 -25.14
N GLY A 190 -24.82 12.68 -24.83
CA GLY A 190 -26.02 13.33 -24.33
C GLY A 190 -25.74 14.22 -23.10
N PRO A 191 -26.58 15.26 -22.86
CA PRO A 191 -26.46 16.12 -21.67
C PRO A 191 -26.75 15.39 -20.36
N LEU A 192 -27.42 14.24 -20.42
CA LEU A 192 -27.74 13.39 -19.28
C LEU A 192 -27.18 12.00 -19.52
N VAL A 193 -26.41 11.51 -18.56
CA VAL A 193 -25.80 10.18 -18.60
C VAL A 193 -25.97 9.50 -17.25
N ILE A 194 -26.04 8.17 -17.27
CA ILE A 194 -26.15 7.33 -16.09
C ILE A 194 -24.80 6.65 -15.84
N CYS A 195 -24.34 6.63 -14.61
CA CYS A 195 -23.16 5.83 -14.27
C CYS A 195 -23.54 4.35 -14.18
N THR A 196 -23.01 3.52 -15.07
CA THR A 196 -23.29 2.08 -15.09
C THR A 196 -22.33 1.29 -14.22
N LYS A 197 -21.06 1.72 -14.15
CA LYS A 197 -20.01 1.01 -13.42
C LYS A 197 -18.94 1.97 -12.91
N VAL A 198 -18.52 1.76 -11.67
CA VAL A 198 -17.34 2.41 -11.08
C VAL A 198 -16.29 1.33 -10.86
N SER A 199 -15.17 1.41 -11.58
CA SER A 199 -14.02 0.50 -11.44
C SER A 199 -12.73 1.31 -11.46
N ASN A 200 -11.65 0.93 -12.16
CA ASN A 200 -10.53 1.87 -12.38
C ASN A 200 -10.98 3.13 -13.14
N ASN A 201 -11.97 2.96 -14.02
CA ASN A 201 -12.55 4.01 -14.84
C ASN A 201 -14.06 4.11 -14.52
N ILE A 202 -14.64 5.28 -14.81
CA ILE A 202 -16.07 5.56 -14.64
C ILE A 202 -16.78 5.24 -15.95
N GLY A 203 -17.64 4.23 -15.93
CA GLY A 203 -18.51 3.87 -17.06
C GLY A 203 -19.77 4.73 -17.07
N LEU A 204 -20.03 5.39 -18.18
CA LEU A 204 -21.17 6.25 -18.43
C LEU A 204 -21.99 5.70 -19.59
N LEU A 205 -23.32 5.74 -19.46
CA LEU A 205 -24.27 5.35 -20.49
C LEU A 205 -25.20 6.52 -20.80
N ASP A 206 -25.35 6.84 -22.08
CA ASP A 206 -26.42 7.70 -22.55
C ASP A 206 -27.68 6.86 -22.78
N PRO A 207 -28.78 7.08 -22.05
CA PRO A 207 -29.99 6.26 -22.16
C PRO A 207 -30.72 6.44 -23.50
N PHE A 208 -30.52 7.54 -24.22
CA PHE A 208 -31.21 7.80 -25.48
C PHE A 208 -30.47 7.20 -26.68
N THR A 209 -29.14 7.26 -26.66
CA THR A 209 -28.31 6.77 -27.77
C THR A 209 -27.71 5.38 -27.50
N LEU A 210 -27.88 4.86 -26.28
CA LEU A 210 -27.29 3.61 -25.77
C LEU A 210 -25.75 3.57 -25.90
N ARG A 211 -25.11 4.72 -26.05
CA ARG A 211 -23.65 4.81 -26.17
C ARG A 211 -23.02 4.69 -24.80
N ASN A 212 -22.02 3.80 -24.71
CA ASN A 212 -21.19 3.63 -23.53
C ASN A 212 -19.87 4.39 -23.71
N CYS A 213 -19.48 5.13 -22.68
CA CYS A 213 -18.21 5.82 -22.63
C CYS A 213 -17.50 5.56 -21.30
N PHE A 214 -16.17 5.60 -21.33
CA PHE A 214 -15.34 5.41 -20.16
C PHE A 214 -14.56 6.69 -19.89
N LEU A 215 -14.61 7.15 -18.65
CA LEU A 215 -13.89 8.32 -18.17
C LEU A 215 -12.84 7.90 -17.16
N ASP A 216 -11.58 8.23 -17.45
CA ASP A 216 -10.46 7.94 -16.55
C ASP A 216 -10.44 8.88 -15.35
N ALA A 217 -9.80 8.44 -14.27
CA ALA A 217 -9.63 9.26 -13.07
C ALA A 217 -8.95 10.61 -13.36
N GLU A 218 -7.87 10.61 -14.16
CA GLU A 218 -7.16 11.85 -14.51
C GLU A 218 -8.03 12.85 -15.26
N HIS A 219 -8.84 12.36 -16.21
CA HIS A 219 -9.76 13.19 -16.98
C HIS A 219 -10.87 13.74 -16.09
N TYR A 220 -11.40 12.92 -15.19
CA TYR A 220 -12.39 13.34 -14.20
C TYR A 220 -11.85 14.47 -13.30
N TRP A 221 -10.66 14.33 -12.72
CA TRP A 221 -10.13 15.33 -11.78
C TRP A 221 -9.73 16.66 -12.44
N LYS A 222 -9.47 16.69 -13.76
CA LYS A 222 -9.27 17.94 -14.51
C LYS A 222 -10.55 18.76 -14.65
N ALA A 223 -11.70 18.10 -14.69
CA ALA A 223 -13.01 18.72 -14.86
C ALA A 223 -14.04 18.02 -13.97
N SER A 224 -13.84 18.14 -12.64
CA SER A 224 -14.67 17.47 -11.64
C SER A 224 -16.12 17.92 -11.72
N PHE A 225 -17.06 16.99 -11.55
CA PHE A 225 -18.49 17.26 -11.51
C PHE A 225 -19.17 16.45 -10.40
N LYS A 226 -20.36 16.87 -9.99
CA LYS A 226 -21.17 16.16 -8.98
C LYS A 226 -22.31 15.42 -9.66
N THR A 227 -22.86 14.44 -8.96
CA THR A 227 -24.07 13.74 -9.38
C THR A 227 -25.27 14.68 -9.28
N LEU A 228 -26.19 14.58 -10.23
CA LEU A 228 -27.42 15.38 -10.27
C LEU A 228 -28.46 14.78 -9.33
N LEU A 229 -28.70 13.47 -9.48
CA LEU A 229 -29.59 12.68 -8.64
C LEU A 229 -28.88 11.40 -8.22
N SER A 230 -29.16 10.96 -7.00
CA SER A 230 -28.60 9.73 -6.44
C SER A 230 -29.55 8.55 -6.64
N SER A 231 -29.00 7.34 -6.70
CA SER A 231 -29.76 6.07 -6.65
C SER A 231 -30.84 6.00 -5.56
N ARG A 232 -30.72 6.74 -4.45
CA ARG A 232 -31.74 6.80 -3.39
C ARG A 232 -33.05 7.49 -3.80
N GLN A 233 -33.05 8.25 -4.90
CA GLN A 233 -34.21 8.99 -5.41
C GLN A 233 -34.93 8.22 -6.51
N LEU A 234 -34.56 6.96 -6.76
CA LEU A 234 -35.27 6.10 -7.71
C LEU A 234 -36.70 5.86 -7.22
N VAL A 235 -37.64 5.94 -8.16
CA VAL A 235 -39.06 5.68 -7.95
C VAL A 235 -39.46 4.51 -8.84
N GLU A 236 -40.36 3.67 -8.34
CA GLU A 236 -40.89 2.55 -9.09
C GLU A 236 -41.87 3.03 -10.16
N TYR A 237 -41.76 2.47 -11.37
CA TYR A 237 -42.66 2.73 -12.48
C TYR A 237 -43.25 1.41 -12.98
N ILE A 238 -44.52 1.43 -13.38
CA ILE A 238 -45.17 0.31 -14.06
C ILE A 238 -45.03 0.52 -15.57
N VAL A 239 -44.39 -0.42 -16.25
CA VAL A 239 -44.25 -0.40 -17.70
C VAL A 239 -45.58 -0.84 -18.31
N LEU A 240 -46.22 0.05 -19.06
CA LEU A 240 -47.50 -0.22 -19.72
C LEU A 240 -47.32 -0.88 -21.09
N ASP A 241 -46.29 -0.46 -21.84
CA ASP A 241 -46.02 -0.93 -23.19
C ASP A 241 -44.52 -0.85 -23.49
N VAL A 242 -44.03 -1.70 -24.39
CA VAL A 242 -42.63 -1.75 -24.85
C VAL A 242 -42.60 -1.89 -26.36
N GLU A 243 -42.44 -0.77 -27.06
CA GLU A 243 -42.16 -0.78 -28.50
C GLU A 243 -40.68 -1.06 -28.74
N SER A 244 -40.40 -2.14 -29.47
CA SER A 244 -39.04 -2.46 -29.89
C SER A 244 -38.70 -1.69 -31.17
N CYS A 245 -37.73 -0.79 -31.11
CA CYS A 245 -37.14 -0.22 -32.32
C CYS A 245 -36.31 -1.29 -33.03
N PHE A 246 -36.86 -1.88 -34.10
CA PHE A 246 -36.07 -2.65 -35.05
C PHE A 246 -35.25 -1.67 -35.89
N PHE A 247 -33.92 -1.72 -35.74
CA PHE A 247 -32.97 -1.04 -36.63
C PHE A 247 -32.72 -1.85 -37.90
#